data_AF-A0A0A2KVB5-F1
#
_entry.id   AF-A0A0A2KVB5-F1
#
_cell.length_a   1.000
_cell.length_b   1.000
_cell.length_c   1.000
_cell.angle_alpha   90.00
_cell.angle_beta   90.00
_cell.angle_gamma   90.00
#
_symmetry.space_group_name_H-M   'P 1'
#
loop_
_entity.id
_entity.type
_entity.pdbx_description
1 polymer ?
#
loop_
_entity_poly.entity_id
_entity_poly.type
_entity_poly.pdbx_seq_one_letter_code
_entity_poly.pdbx_strand_id
1 'polypeptide(L)'
;MFIHDAQASILRSINPLISHMELDLPMPFSRKLWDAKTAAQWRSIYFQEVPKTTSPMPSLASSLQNISSLSRFPRHGDFRLAALVCVHGISTMIADCNQTRVGLSGQWSALVMKLWQQELLQGLEQFEIVAAEPLQHLAPAIPLIYQTISLSLYLPLGILETFSGKDGEKRSSDVYQSFIQRISAENLRQASWHAGQVLRIARSMPPESLTDFSATCVYFSALALWSLSTIFSSNDLALDAGSRNDETVFLLDGESDSAALRRFTLSGQGVPAISSFNRHVPLNDRAGVMRFFQQLLRLNHHGGASGQQTRALNNAFSVLGNTNSTTIGGQRKRKHAEVDKAPDTPPR
;
A
#
# COMPACT_ATOMS: atom_id res chain seq x y z
N MET A 1 20.28 -4.15 6.78
CA MET A 1 20.53 -4.53 5.38
C MET A 1 19.25 -5.01 4.71
N PHE A 2 18.65 -6.13 5.15
CA PHE A 2 17.38 -6.64 4.61
C PHE A 2 16.25 -5.61 4.48
N ILE A 3 15.92 -4.89 5.57
CA ILE A 3 14.88 -3.85 5.55
C ILE A 3 15.15 -2.82 4.44
N HIS A 4 16.38 -2.34 4.32
CA HIS A 4 16.76 -1.36 3.31
C HIS A 4 16.63 -1.92 1.89
N ASP A 5 17.04 -3.17 1.69
CA ASP A 5 16.86 -3.87 0.40
C ASP A 5 15.38 -3.98 0.01
N ALA A 6 14.52 -4.44 0.94
CA ALA A 6 13.07 -4.51 0.74
C ALA A 6 12.43 -3.13 0.48
N GLN A 7 12.89 -2.08 1.16
CA GLN A 7 12.41 -0.71 0.93
C GLN A 7 12.84 -0.18 -0.44
N ALA A 8 14.09 -0.44 -0.83
CA ALA A 8 14.63 -0.05 -2.13
C ALA A 8 13.94 -0.81 -3.28
N SER A 9 13.62 -2.08 -3.07
CA SER A 9 12.92 -2.91 -4.05
C SER A 9 11.50 -2.38 -4.30
N ILE A 10 10.76 -2.04 -3.23
CA ILE A 10 9.43 -1.40 -3.31
C ILE A 10 9.51 -0.05 -4.04
N LEU A 11 10.44 0.83 -3.64
CA LEU A 11 10.57 2.17 -4.23
C LEU A 11 10.89 2.11 -5.73
N ARG A 12 11.68 1.13 -6.15
CA ARG A 12 12.14 1.00 -7.55
C ARG A 12 11.29 0.05 -8.38
N SER A 13 10.32 -0.63 -7.78
CA SER A 13 9.56 -1.70 -8.41
C SER A 13 10.47 -2.78 -9.02
N ILE A 14 11.51 -3.17 -8.29
CA ILE A 14 12.46 -4.23 -8.66
C ILE A 14 12.40 -5.38 -7.66
N ASN A 15 13.04 -6.50 -7.98
CA ASN A 15 13.13 -7.63 -7.07
C ASN A 15 14.11 -7.31 -5.90
N PRO A 16 13.78 -7.73 -4.66
CA PRO A 16 14.74 -7.66 -3.55
C PRO A 16 15.95 -8.56 -3.84
N LEU A 17 17.12 -8.15 -3.36
CA LEU A 17 18.36 -8.91 -3.49
C LEU A 17 18.47 -10.00 -2.42
N ILE A 18 17.89 -9.77 -1.24
CA ILE A 18 17.96 -10.68 -0.10
C ILE A 18 16.61 -11.37 0.05
N SER A 19 16.61 -12.71 -0.04
CA SER A 19 15.40 -13.50 0.18
C SER A 19 15.01 -13.47 1.66
N HIS A 20 13.71 -13.36 1.95
CA HIS A 20 13.19 -13.45 3.31
C HIS A 20 13.45 -14.84 3.95
N MET A 21 13.68 -15.87 3.13
CA MET A 21 13.98 -17.23 3.57
C MET A 21 15.45 -17.44 3.96
N GLU A 22 16.36 -16.55 3.57
CA GLU A 22 17.79 -16.66 3.92
C GLU A 22 18.07 -16.20 5.36
N LEU A 23 17.08 -15.62 6.04
CA LEU A 23 17.21 -15.02 7.36
C LEU A 23 16.82 -16.00 8.47
N ASP A 24 17.61 -17.08 8.57
CA ASP A 24 17.47 -18.13 9.59
C ASP A 24 18.17 -17.79 10.92
N LEU A 25 18.88 -16.67 10.97
CA LEU A 25 19.51 -16.21 12.21
C LEU A 25 18.45 -15.77 13.24
N PRO A 26 18.68 -16.02 14.54
CA PRO A 26 17.79 -15.54 15.59
C PRO A 26 17.67 -14.02 15.57
N MET A 27 16.44 -13.52 15.78
CA MET A 27 16.19 -12.08 15.87
C MET A 27 17.02 -11.40 16.97
N PRO A 28 17.29 -10.10 16.87
CA PRO A 28 18.12 -9.41 17.85
C PRO A 28 17.43 -9.31 19.21
N PHE A 29 18.25 -9.35 20.26
CA PHE A 29 17.86 -9.03 21.63
C PHE A 29 17.41 -7.57 21.75
N SER A 30 16.75 -7.25 22.88
CA SER A 30 16.20 -5.95 23.19
C SER A 30 17.20 -4.81 22.92
N ARG A 31 16.67 -3.68 22.44
CA ARG A 31 17.48 -2.51 22.13
C ARG A 31 18.31 -2.00 23.32
N LYS A 32 17.80 -2.18 24.55
CA LYS A 32 18.49 -1.79 25.78
C LYS A 32 19.86 -2.45 25.94
N LEU A 33 19.99 -3.71 25.52
CA LEU A 33 21.28 -4.41 25.53
C LEU A 33 22.25 -3.77 24.53
N TRP A 34 21.78 -3.44 23.33
CA TRP A 34 22.61 -2.82 22.29
C TRP A 34 23.01 -1.37 22.60
N ASP A 35 22.17 -0.64 23.35
CA ASP A 35 22.43 0.76 23.69
C ASP A 35 23.26 0.93 24.98
N ALA A 36 23.56 -0.17 25.71
CA ALA A 36 24.34 -0.15 26.94
C ALA A 36 25.74 0.44 26.70
N LYS A 37 26.13 1.43 27.52
CA LYS A 37 27.38 2.19 27.33
C LYS A 37 28.60 1.53 27.97
N THR A 38 28.38 0.60 28.89
CA THR A 38 29.46 -0.10 29.61
C THR A 38 29.15 -1.58 29.74
N ALA A 39 30.20 -2.40 29.88
CA ALA A 39 30.05 -3.84 30.11
C ALA A 39 29.26 -4.16 31.39
N ALA A 40 29.41 -3.36 32.46
CA ALA A 40 28.66 -3.53 33.70
C ALA A 40 27.16 -3.28 33.51
N GLN A 41 26.80 -2.23 32.77
CA GLN A 41 25.42 -1.92 32.42
C GLN A 41 24.81 -3.03 31.55
N TRP A 42 25.53 -3.46 30.50
CA TRP A 42 25.10 -4.54 29.63
C TRP A 42 24.81 -5.82 30.44
N ARG A 43 25.76 -6.20 31.32
CA ARG A 43 25.64 -7.37 32.20
C ARG A 43 24.41 -7.27 33.09
N SER A 44 24.19 -6.12 33.72
CA SER A 44 23.02 -5.89 34.58
C SER A 44 21.71 -6.05 33.81
N ILE A 45 21.61 -5.47 32.61
CA ILE A 45 20.40 -5.58 31.76
C ILE A 45 20.18 -7.03 31.34
N TYR A 46 21.25 -7.74 30.94
CA TYR A 46 21.17 -9.12 30.50
C TYR A 46 20.57 -10.02 31.59
N PHE A 47 21.07 -9.92 32.84
CA PHE A 47 20.53 -10.70 33.95
C PHE A 47 19.12 -10.31 34.38
N GLN A 48 18.67 -9.10 34.06
CA GLN A 48 17.30 -8.64 34.35
C GLN A 48 16.30 -9.12 33.29
N GLU A 49 16.67 -9.06 32.01
CA GLU A 49 15.73 -9.31 30.91
C GLU A 49 15.76 -10.76 30.41
N VAL A 50 16.93 -11.41 30.42
CA VAL A 50 17.10 -12.75 29.86
C VAL A 50 16.84 -13.81 30.95
N PRO A 51 15.81 -14.66 30.80
CA PRO A 51 15.52 -15.72 31.76
C PRO A 51 16.67 -16.73 31.85
N LYS A 52 16.85 -17.37 33.03
CA LYS A 52 17.86 -18.44 33.21
C LYS A 52 17.60 -19.65 32.30
N THR A 53 16.34 -19.91 31.97
CA THR A 53 15.92 -20.90 30.98
C THR A 53 15.45 -20.17 29.73
N THR A 54 16.33 -20.01 28.75
CA THR A 54 16.04 -19.26 27.53
C THR A 54 15.28 -20.11 26.51
N SER A 55 14.07 -19.68 26.15
CA SER A 55 13.47 -20.10 24.88
C SER A 55 14.35 -19.60 23.73
N PRO A 56 14.58 -20.39 22.67
CA PRO A 56 15.32 -19.93 21.51
C PRO A 56 14.60 -18.72 20.89
N MET A 57 15.37 -17.71 20.51
CA MET A 57 14.83 -16.56 19.81
C MET A 57 14.44 -16.97 18.39
N PRO A 58 13.23 -16.67 17.91
CA PRO A 58 12.80 -17.07 16.57
C PRO A 58 13.59 -16.30 15.50
N SER A 59 13.75 -16.93 14.34
CA SER A 59 14.29 -16.29 13.14
C SER A 59 13.17 -15.58 12.35
N LEU A 60 13.54 -14.80 11.33
CA LEU A 60 12.55 -14.23 10.42
C LEU A 60 11.81 -15.34 9.69
N ALA A 61 12.53 -16.30 9.11
CA ALA A 61 11.94 -17.40 8.36
C ALA A 61 10.92 -18.17 9.21
N SER A 62 11.24 -18.50 10.47
CA SER A 62 10.29 -19.16 11.37
C SER A 62 9.07 -18.31 11.71
N SER A 63 9.25 -16.98 11.82
CA SER A 63 8.17 -16.05 12.14
C SER A 63 7.23 -15.85 10.96
N LEU A 64 7.74 -15.86 9.72
CA LEU A 64 6.93 -15.74 8.51
C LEU A 64 6.15 -17.02 8.20
N GLN A 65 6.68 -18.19 8.54
CA GLN A 65 5.94 -19.47 8.44
C GLN A 65 4.75 -19.52 9.40
N ASN A 66 4.83 -18.82 10.54
CA ASN A 66 3.74 -18.73 11.50
C ASN A 66 3.69 -17.34 12.15
N ILE A 67 3.01 -16.40 11.50
CA ILE A 67 2.92 -15.00 11.95
C ILE A 67 2.28 -14.90 13.34
N SER A 68 1.33 -15.77 13.67
CA SER A 68 0.69 -15.79 14.99
C SER A 68 1.67 -16.03 16.15
N SER A 69 2.85 -16.62 15.88
CA SER A 69 3.91 -16.81 16.88
C SER A 69 4.48 -15.51 17.45
N LEU A 70 4.36 -14.39 16.71
CA LEU A 70 4.76 -13.06 17.17
C LEU A 70 4.01 -12.63 18.44
N SER A 71 2.79 -13.13 18.67
CA SER A 71 2.04 -12.88 19.91
C SER A 71 2.74 -13.37 21.17
N ARG A 72 3.66 -14.34 21.03
CA ARG A 72 4.44 -14.94 22.12
C ARG A 72 5.93 -14.62 21.99
N PHE A 73 6.26 -13.54 21.27
CA PHE A 73 7.66 -13.16 21.03
C PHE A 73 8.39 -12.96 22.37
N PRO A 74 9.63 -13.46 22.52
CA PRO A 74 10.34 -13.39 23.80
C PRO A 74 10.51 -11.95 24.29
N ARG A 75 10.23 -11.70 25.57
CA ARG A 75 10.30 -10.36 26.19
C ARG A 75 11.69 -9.71 26.15
N HIS A 76 12.74 -10.53 26.05
CA HIS A 76 14.13 -10.09 25.93
C HIS A 76 14.56 -9.82 24.48
N GLY A 77 13.65 -9.99 23.52
CA GLY A 77 13.87 -9.66 22.10
C GLY A 77 13.41 -8.25 21.77
N ASP A 78 13.92 -7.71 20.66
CA ASP A 78 13.43 -6.45 20.11
C ASP A 78 12.17 -6.70 19.26
N PHE A 79 11.00 -6.70 19.91
CA PHE A 79 9.72 -6.94 19.24
C PHE A 79 9.41 -5.90 18.15
N ARG A 80 9.78 -4.63 18.35
CA ARG A 80 9.55 -3.56 17.36
C ARG A 80 10.35 -3.83 16.09
N LEU A 81 11.62 -4.19 16.24
CA LEU A 81 12.46 -4.55 15.11
C LEU A 81 11.98 -5.86 14.46
N ALA A 82 11.59 -6.88 15.25
CA ALA A 82 11.04 -8.12 14.71
C ALA A 82 9.79 -7.87 13.86
N ALA A 83 8.83 -7.08 14.36
CA ALA A 83 7.63 -6.69 13.60
C ALA A 83 7.98 -5.92 12.32
N LEU A 84 8.95 -4.99 12.38
CA LEU A 84 9.42 -4.24 11.22
C LEU A 84 10.08 -5.14 10.16
N VAL A 85 10.91 -6.10 10.58
CA VAL A 85 11.53 -7.07 9.66
C VAL A 85 10.45 -7.99 9.08
N CYS A 86 9.48 -8.46 9.88
CA CYS A 86 8.37 -9.31 9.43
C CYS A 86 7.49 -8.62 8.40
N VAL A 87 7.08 -7.36 8.60
CA VAL A 87 6.24 -6.65 7.61
C VAL A 87 6.98 -6.48 6.28
N HIS A 88 8.30 -6.26 6.31
CA HIS A 88 9.12 -6.25 5.09
C HIS A 88 9.29 -7.66 4.49
N GLY A 89 9.39 -8.71 5.30
CA GLY A 89 9.32 -10.10 4.85
C GLY A 89 8.04 -10.40 4.06
N ILE A 90 6.90 -10.08 4.65
CA ILE A 90 5.58 -10.22 4.00
C ILE A 90 5.53 -9.41 2.70
N SER A 91 6.11 -8.20 2.69
CA SER A 91 6.17 -7.37 1.47
C SER A 91 6.90 -8.05 0.30
N THR A 92 7.97 -8.80 0.59
CA THR A 92 8.68 -9.58 -0.45
C THR A 92 7.84 -10.75 -0.96
N MET A 93 7.14 -11.47 -0.09
CA MET A 93 6.22 -12.55 -0.50
C MET A 93 5.07 -12.03 -1.38
N ILE A 94 4.54 -10.83 -1.06
CA ILE A 94 3.52 -10.16 -1.87
C ILE A 94 4.11 -9.73 -3.23
N ALA A 95 5.36 -9.24 -3.26
CA ALA A 95 6.03 -8.89 -4.51
C ALA A 95 6.20 -10.11 -5.44
N ASP A 96 6.59 -11.26 -4.90
CA ASP A 96 6.72 -12.53 -5.65
C ASP A 96 5.36 -12.98 -6.21
N CYS A 97 4.30 -12.91 -5.40
CA CYS A 97 2.94 -13.20 -5.82
C CYS A 97 2.49 -12.26 -6.95
N ASN A 98 2.75 -10.96 -6.80
CA ASN A 98 2.41 -9.94 -7.78
C ASN A 98 3.16 -10.11 -9.10
N GLN A 99 4.46 -10.38 -9.05
CA GLN A 99 5.29 -10.59 -10.23
C GLN A 99 4.79 -11.81 -11.04
N THR A 100 4.47 -12.91 -10.35
CA THR A 100 3.92 -14.12 -10.97
C THR A 100 2.56 -13.83 -11.61
N ARG A 101 1.68 -13.10 -10.89
CA ARG A 101 0.32 -12.76 -11.33
C ARG A 101 0.30 -11.83 -12.55
N VAL A 102 1.24 -10.89 -12.64
CA VAL A 102 1.35 -9.93 -13.75
C VAL A 102 2.13 -10.51 -14.93
N GLY A 103 3.26 -11.17 -14.68
CA GLY A 103 4.24 -11.57 -15.71
C GLY A 103 3.98 -12.93 -16.36
N LEU A 104 3.32 -13.86 -15.68
CA LEU A 104 3.11 -15.24 -16.16
C LEU A 104 1.64 -15.53 -16.51
N SER A 105 0.89 -14.50 -16.90
CA SER A 105 -0.51 -14.61 -17.34
C SER A 105 -0.69 -15.76 -18.34
N GLY A 106 -1.28 -16.88 -17.87
CA GLY A 106 -1.56 -18.07 -18.67
C GLY A 106 -0.79 -19.34 -18.27
N GLN A 107 0.31 -19.22 -17.51
CA GLN A 107 1.16 -20.37 -17.14
C GLN A 107 0.73 -21.04 -15.84
N TRP A 108 0.26 -20.24 -14.87
CA TRP A 108 -0.26 -20.73 -13.59
C TRP A 108 -1.77 -20.70 -13.59
N SER A 109 -2.40 -21.70 -12.95
CA SER A 109 -3.86 -21.71 -12.86
C SER A 109 -4.36 -20.53 -12.00
N ALA A 110 -5.46 -19.92 -12.42
CA ALA A 110 -6.08 -18.82 -11.66
C ALA A 110 -6.44 -19.22 -10.22
N LEU A 111 -6.70 -20.51 -9.99
CA LEU A 111 -6.95 -21.08 -8.66
C LEU A 111 -5.72 -21.01 -7.76
N VAL A 112 -4.53 -21.35 -8.26
CA VAL A 112 -3.29 -21.29 -7.47
C VAL A 112 -2.97 -19.84 -7.08
N MET A 113 -3.12 -18.89 -8.01
CA MET A 113 -2.93 -17.47 -7.71
C MET A 113 -3.93 -16.95 -6.68
N LYS A 114 -5.19 -17.38 -6.76
CA LYS A 114 -6.22 -17.02 -5.79
C LYS A 114 -5.90 -17.57 -4.41
N LEU A 115 -5.53 -18.84 -4.30
CA LEU A 115 -5.16 -19.48 -3.03
C LEU A 115 -3.94 -18.81 -2.40
N TRP A 116 -2.90 -18.52 -3.20
CA TRP A 116 -1.72 -17.82 -2.70
C TRP A 116 -2.06 -16.41 -2.20
N GLN A 117 -2.88 -15.65 -2.93
CA GLN A 117 -3.36 -14.36 -2.46
C GLN A 117 -4.16 -14.48 -1.16
N GLN A 118 -5.01 -15.50 -1.01
CA GLN A 118 -5.79 -15.72 0.21
C GLN A 118 -4.90 -16.05 1.41
N GLU A 119 -3.86 -16.86 1.22
CA GLU A 119 -2.90 -17.16 2.29
C GLU A 119 -2.16 -15.89 2.75
N LEU A 120 -1.74 -15.04 1.81
CA LEU A 120 -1.10 -13.76 2.14
C LEU A 120 -2.05 -12.80 2.86
N LEU A 121 -3.33 -12.78 2.49
CA LEU A 121 -4.35 -12.01 3.21
C LEU A 121 -4.52 -12.49 4.64
N GLN A 122 -4.61 -13.80 4.85
CA GLN A 122 -4.69 -14.37 6.20
C GLN A 122 -3.46 -14.03 7.04
N GLY A 123 -2.26 -14.08 6.43
CA GLY A 123 -1.03 -13.66 7.08
C GLY A 123 -1.02 -12.18 7.48
N LEU A 124 -1.52 -11.30 6.61
CA LEU A 124 -1.68 -9.87 6.89
C LEU A 124 -2.68 -9.61 8.03
N GLU A 125 -3.83 -10.28 8.03
CA GLU A 125 -4.83 -10.19 9.11
C GLU A 125 -4.24 -10.62 10.46
N GLN A 126 -3.47 -11.72 10.47
CA GLN A 126 -2.76 -12.14 11.68
C GLN A 126 -1.73 -11.11 12.11
N PHE A 127 -0.94 -10.56 11.18
CA PHE A 127 0.08 -9.55 11.47
C PHE A 127 -0.53 -8.27 12.05
N GLU A 128 -1.70 -7.86 11.54
CA GLU A 128 -2.43 -6.69 12.03
C GLU A 128 -2.71 -6.81 13.52
N ILE A 129 -3.32 -7.94 13.92
CA ILE A 129 -3.72 -8.23 15.30
C ILE A 129 -2.50 -8.35 16.24
N VAL A 130 -1.46 -9.09 15.82
CA VAL A 130 -0.35 -9.42 16.73
C VAL A 130 0.71 -8.31 16.80
N ALA A 131 0.83 -7.46 15.78
CA ALA A 131 1.92 -6.49 15.68
C ALA A 131 1.48 -5.09 15.27
N ALA A 132 0.76 -4.93 14.15
CA ALA A 132 0.49 -3.59 13.61
C ALA A 132 -0.39 -2.73 14.54
N GLU A 133 -1.48 -3.30 15.06
CA GLU A 133 -2.40 -2.63 15.98
C GLU A 133 -1.74 -2.36 17.36
N PRO A 134 -1.10 -3.34 18.04
CA PRO A 134 -0.41 -3.08 19.31
C PRO A 134 0.70 -2.03 19.23
N LEU A 135 1.38 -1.91 18.08
CA LEU A 135 2.49 -0.99 17.88
C LEU A 135 2.08 0.37 17.29
N GLN A 136 0.79 0.62 17.03
CA GLN A 136 0.35 1.77 16.26
C GLN A 136 0.80 3.14 16.80
N HIS A 137 0.86 3.29 18.13
CA HIS A 137 1.30 4.54 18.77
C HIS A 137 2.82 4.58 19.03
N LEU A 138 3.46 3.41 19.15
CA LEU A 138 4.88 3.27 19.50
C LEU A 138 5.79 3.30 18.27
N ALA A 139 5.29 2.81 17.13
CA ALA A 139 6.03 2.68 15.89
C ALA A 139 5.07 2.83 14.69
N PRO A 140 4.55 4.05 14.42
CA PRO A 140 3.54 4.28 13.39
C PRO A 140 4.02 3.94 11.97
N ALA A 141 5.32 3.82 11.74
CA ALA A 141 5.87 3.30 10.50
C ALA A 141 5.40 1.87 10.21
N ILE A 142 5.22 1.01 11.22
CA ILE A 142 4.80 -0.39 11.02
C ILE A 142 3.39 -0.48 10.42
N PRO A 143 2.33 0.10 11.02
CA PRO A 143 1.01 0.08 10.40
C PRO A 143 0.97 0.85 9.08
N LEU A 144 1.79 1.91 8.91
CA LEU A 144 1.89 2.63 7.63
C LEU A 144 2.38 1.72 6.49
N ILE A 145 3.43 0.94 6.76
CA ILE A 145 4.00 -0.04 5.83
C ILE A 145 3.00 -1.17 5.59
N TYR A 146 2.38 -1.70 6.66
CA TYR A 146 1.32 -2.70 6.59
C TYR A 146 0.21 -2.28 5.60
N GLN A 147 -0.36 -1.09 5.76
CA GLN A 147 -1.41 -0.61 4.86
C GLN A 147 -0.91 -0.45 3.41
N THR A 148 0.36 -0.04 3.22
CA THR A 148 0.97 0.08 1.89
C THR A 148 1.15 -1.28 1.21
N ILE A 149 1.55 -2.32 1.95
CA ILE A 149 1.73 -3.66 1.38
C ILE A 149 0.39 -4.38 1.18
N SER A 150 -0.62 -4.12 2.03
CA SER A 150 -1.99 -4.60 1.83
C SER A 150 -2.59 -3.99 0.55
N LEU A 151 -2.38 -2.69 0.31
CA LEU A 151 -2.68 -2.04 -0.96
C LEU A 151 -2.02 -2.78 -2.14
N SER A 152 -0.72 -3.05 -2.04
CA SER A 152 0.07 -3.75 -3.08
C SER A 152 -0.50 -5.13 -3.44
N LEU A 153 -1.09 -5.84 -2.48
CA LEU A 153 -1.68 -7.16 -2.71
C LEU A 153 -2.92 -7.11 -3.62
N TYR A 154 -3.72 -6.04 -3.51
CA TYR A 154 -4.89 -5.82 -4.35
C TYR A 154 -4.54 -5.10 -5.66
N LEU A 155 -3.69 -4.10 -5.60
CA LEU A 155 -3.26 -3.28 -6.73
C LEU A 155 -1.74 -3.07 -6.66
N PRO A 156 -0.95 -3.84 -7.43
CA PRO A 156 0.51 -3.81 -7.36
C PRO A 156 1.09 -2.41 -7.58
N LEU A 157 2.08 -2.04 -6.76
CA LEU A 157 2.64 -0.68 -6.78
C LEU A 157 3.35 -0.34 -8.10
N GLY A 158 4.08 -1.28 -8.69
CA GLY A 158 4.70 -1.07 -10.01
C GLY A 158 3.68 -0.85 -11.13
N ILE A 159 2.50 -1.48 -11.04
CA ILE A 159 1.40 -1.26 -11.98
C ILE A 159 0.87 0.18 -11.86
N LEU A 160 0.74 0.72 -10.63
CA LEU A 160 0.34 2.11 -10.40
C LEU A 160 1.34 3.09 -11.02
N GLU A 161 2.64 2.84 -10.85
CA GLU A 161 3.67 3.69 -11.43
C GLU A 161 3.63 3.70 -12.96
N THR A 162 3.61 2.52 -13.58
CA THR A 162 3.51 2.42 -15.05
C THR A 162 2.22 3.05 -15.56
N PHE A 163 1.08 2.81 -14.89
CA PHE A 163 -0.21 3.40 -15.27
C PHE A 163 -0.19 4.93 -15.18
N SER A 164 0.47 5.51 -14.18
CA SER A 164 0.65 6.96 -14.05
C SER A 164 1.53 7.61 -15.13
N GLY A 165 2.13 6.81 -16.01
CA GLY A 165 2.92 7.27 -17.15
C GLY A 165 4.42 7.30 -16.90
N LYS A 166 4.92 6.70 -15.80
CA LYS A 166 6.37 6.60 -15.49
C LYS A 166 7.18 6.03 -16.66
N ASP A 167 6.63 5.04 -17.36
CA ASP A 167 7.27 4.35 -18.50
C ASP A 167 6.74 4.82 -19.87
N GLY A 168 6.06 5.96 -19.91
CA GLY A 168 5.47 6.55 -21.12
C GLY A 168 4.05 6.09 -21.45
N GLU A 169 3.42 6.81 -22.38
CA GLU A 169 1.99 6.65 -22.72
C GLU A 169 1.65 5.25 -23.24
N LYS A 170 2.52 4.68 -24.10
CA LYS A 170 2.30 3.33 -24.64
C LYS A 170 2.21 2.28 -23.53
N ARG A 171 3.16 2.28 -22.61
CA ARG A 171 3.18 1.33 -21.48
C ARG A 171 2.01 1.54 -20.53
N SER A 172 1.64 2.79 -20.26
CA SER A 172 0.43 3.12 -19.48
C SER A 172 -0.83 2.52 -20.13
N SER A 173 -0.99 2.69 -21.45
CA SER A 173 -2.10 2.10 -22.21
C SER A 173 -2.07 0.56 -22.18
N ASP A 174 -0.90 -0.04 -22.36
CA ASP A 174 -0.74 -1.50 -22.36
C ASP A 174 -1.13 -2.10 -20.98
N VAL A 175 -0.68 -1.48 -19.89
CA VAL A 175 -1.04 -1.89 -18.52
C VAL A 175 -2.52 -1.69 -18.23
N TYR A 176 -3.12 -0.61 -18.74
CA TYR A 176 -4.56 -0.40 -18.61
C TYR A 176 -5.38 -1.55 -19.22
N GLN A 177 -5.07 -1.95 -20.46
CA GLN A 177 -5.79 -3.01 -21.17
C GLN A 177 -5.49 -4.41 -20.61
N SER A 178 -4.23 -4.68 -20.25
CA SER A 178 -3.80 -6.01 -19.81
C SER A 178 -4.13 -6.32 -18.35
N PHE A 179 -4.15 -5.31 -17.47
CA PHE A 179 -4.34 -5.49 -16.03
C PHE A 179 -5.53 -4.70 -15.48
N ILE A 180 -5.55 -3.38 -15.64
CA ILE A 180 -6.54 -2.50 -14.97
C ILE A 180 -7.98 -2.81 -15.41
N GLN A 181 -8.23 -3.15 -16.67
CA GLN A 181 -9.57 -3.52 -17.11
C GLN A 181 -10.07 -4.86 -16.56
N ARG A 182 -9.17 -5.73 -16.10
CA ARG A 182 -9.48 -7.10 -15.68
C ARG A 182 -9.55 -7.25 -14.16
N ILE A 183 -9.05 -6.26 -13.43
CA ILE A 183 -9.11 -6.26 -11.97
C ILE A 183 -10.56 -6.12 -11.50
N SER A 184 -10.94 -6.85 -10.44
CA SER A 184 -12.28 -6.76 -9.89
C SER A 184 -12.53 -5.40 -9.22
N ALA A 185 -13.77 -4.92 -9.30
CA ALA A 185 -14.17 -3.71 -8.58
C ALA A 185 -13.99 -3.86 -7.05
N GLU A 186 -14.13 -5.09 -6.52
CA GLU A 186 -13.80 -5.43 -5.14
C GLU A 186 -12.36 -5.05 -4.80
N ASN A 187 -11.39 -5.54 -5.58
CA ASN A 187 -9.97 -5.30 -5.33
C ASN A 187 -9.65 -3.80 -5.44
N LEU A 188 -10.28 -3.07 -6.36
CA LEU A 188 -10.13 -1.61 -6.46
C LEU A 188 -10.64 -0.90 -5.20
N ARG A 189 -11.77 -1.34 -4.63
CA ARG A 189 -12.31 -0.77 -3.39
C ARG A 189 -11.44 -1.12 -2.19
N GLN A 190 -10.96 -2.36 -2.08
CA GLN A 190 -9.99 -2.77 -1.05
C GLN A 190 -8.69 -1.96 -1.14
N ALA A 191 -8.14 -1.79 -2.34
CA ALA A 191 -6.98 -0.93 -2.59
C ALA A 191 -7.25 0.51 -2.15
N SER A 192 -8.42 1.07 -2.49
CA SER A 192 -8.80 2.43 -2.09
C SER A 192 -8.87 2.59 -0.57
N TRP A 193 -9.38 1.59 0.14
CA TRP A 193 -9.46 1.57 1.59
C TRP A 193 -8.06 1.59 2.21
N HIS A 194 -7.19 0.64 1.84
CA HIS A 194 -5.82 0.59 2.36
C HIS A 194 -5.04 1.87 2.06
N ALA A 195 -5.19 2.45 0.87
CA ALA A 195 -4.59 3.74 0.54
C ALA A 195 -5.11 4.87 1.45
N GLY A 196 -6.42 4.91 1.75
CA GLY A 196 -6.99 5.84 2.73
C GLY A 196 -6.49 5.62 4.16
N GLN A 197 -6.23 4.38 4.56
CA GLN A 197 -5.66 4.08 5.88
C GLN A 197 -4.20 4.54 6.01
N VAL A 198 -3.39 4.44 4.94
CA VAL A 198 -2.06 5.09 4.90
C VAL A 198 -2.18 6.59 5.16
N LEU A 199 -3.16 7.24 4.54
CA LEU A 199 -3.42 8.68 4.74
C LEU A 199 -3.81 9.00 6.19
N ARG A 200 -4.69 8.20 6.79
CA ARG A 200 -5.12 8.33 8.19
C ARG A 200 -3.93 8.25 9.14
N ILE A 201 -3.08 7.24 8.98
CA ILE A 201 -1.88 7.03 9.81
C ILE A 201 -0.89 8.17 9.60
N ALA A 202 -0.60 8.55 8.35
CA ALA A 202 0.33 9.63 8.07
C ALA A 202 -0.09 10.98 8.70
N ARG A 203 -1.41 11.23 8.81
CA ARG A 203 -1.95 12.43 9.45
C ARG A 203 -1.77 12.44 10.97
N SER A 204 -1.74 11.29 11.63
CA SER A 204 -1.54 11.18 13.09
C SER A 204 -0.07 11.06 13.49
N MET A 205 0.84 10.91 12.53
CA MET A 205 2.28 10.85 12.77
C MET A 205 2.84 12.20 13.25
N PRO A 206 3.86 12.20 14.14
CA PRO A 206 4.50 13.43 14.60
C PRO A 206 5.03 14.29 13.44
N PRO A 207 5.15 15.62 13.61
CA PRO A 207 5.86 16.48 12.65
C PRO A 207 7.26 15.93 12.35
N GLU A 208 7.73 16.16 11.13
CA GLU A 208 9.05 15.74 10.62
C GLU A 208 9.28 14.22 10.57
N SER A 209 8.27 13.38 10.82
CA SER A 209 8.40 11.91 10.77
C SER A 209 7.95 11.29 9.44
N LEU A 210 7.37 12.07 8.53
CA LEU A 210 7.04 11.63 7.17
C LEU A 210 8.24 11.79 6.23
N THR A 211 9.36 11.17 6.59
CA THR A 211 10.60 11.13 5.80
C THR A 211 10.85 9.72 5.29
N ASP A 212 11.83 9.59 4.39
CA ASP A 212 12.38 8.31 3.92
C ASP A 212 11.29 7.38 3.39
N PHE A 213 11.17 6.18 3.97
CA PHE A 213 10.20 5.18 3.53
C PHE A 213 8.76 5.56 3.89
N SER A 214 8.54 6.32 4.96
CA SER A 214 7.20 6.82 5.30
C SER A 214 6.67 7.76 4.21
N ALA A 215 7.53 8.62 3.67
CA ALA A 215 7.19 9.47 2.53
C ALA A 215 6.89 8.65 1.26
N THR A 216 7.61 7.54 1.05
CA THR A 216 7.34 6.59 -0.05
C THR A 216 5.98 5.91 0.11
N CYS A 217 5.58 5.51 1.31
CA CYS A 217 4.24 4.98 1.58
C CYS A 217 3.14 6.00 1.23
N VAL A 218 3.32 7.26 1.64
CA VAL A 218 2.39 8.37 1.32
C VAL A 218 2.31 8.60 -0.19
N TYR A 219 3.44 8.53 -0.90
CA TYR A 219 3.47 8.61 -2.37
C TYR A 219 2.62 7.53 -3.03
N PHE A 220 2.78 6.27 -2.64
CA PHE A 220 2.01 5.17 -3.22
C PHE A 220 0.52 5.24 -2.87
N SER A 221 0.17 5.69 -1.67
CA SER A 221 -1.22 5.99 -1.30
C SER A 221 -1.83 7.07 -2.19
N ALA A 222 -1.12 8.19 -2.40
CA ALA A 222 -1.55 9.26 -3.29
C ALA A 222 -1.72 8.76 -4.72
N LEU A 223 -0.73 8.03 -5.24
CA LEU A 223 -0.75 7.47 -6.59
C LEU A 223 -1.91 6.49 -6.80
N ALA A 224 -2.20 5.65 -5.79
CA ALA A 224 -3.32 4.73 -5.80
C ALA A 224 -4.66 5.48 -5.86
N LEU A 225 -4.89 6.45 -4.96
CA LEU A 225 -6.14 7.22 -4.94
C LEU A 225 -6.33 8.04 -6.22
N TRP A 226 -5.27 8.64 -6.76
CA TRP A 226 -5.32 9.30 -8.06
C TRP A 226 -5.68 8.33 -9.19
N SER A 227 -5.05 7.15 -9.23
CA SER A 227 -5.31 6.13 -10.26
C SER A 227 -6.74 5.62 -10.17
N LEU A 228 -7.20 5.28 -8.96
CA LEU A 228 -8.57 4.82 -8.70
C LEU A 228 -9.61 5.85 -9.10
N SER A 229 -9.33 7.14 -8.85
CA SER A 229 -10.18 8.22 -9.33
C SER A 229 -10.34 8.24 -10.86
N THR A 230 -9.24 8.03 -11.60
CA THR A 230 -9.30 7.94 -13.07
C THR A 230 -10.07 6.71 -13.54
N ILE A 231 -9.92 5.57 -12.85
CA ILE A 231 -10.56 4.30 -13.20
C ILE A 231 -12.08 4.37 -12.93
N PHE A 232 -12.49 4.82 -11.75
CA PHE A 232 -13.90 4.94 -11.40
C PHE A 232 -14.64 5.97 -12.26
N SER A 233 -13.97 7.04 -12.69
CA SER A 233 -14.56 8.02 -13.61
C SER A 233 -14.71 7.50 -15.05
N SER A 234 -13.91 6.50 -15.45
CA SER A 234 -13.88 5.99 -16.83
C SER A 234 -14.82 4.82 -17.07
N ASN A 235 -15.09 4.03 -16.03
CA ASN A 235 -15.83 2.77 -16.16
C ASN A 235 -17.35 2.88 -15.98
N ASP A 236 -17.95 4.08 -15.82
CA ASP A 236 -19.36 4.25 -15.40
C ASP A 236 -19.73 3.31 -14.23
N LEU A 237 -18.75 2.94 -13.40
CA LEU A 237 -18.99 2.22 -12.13
C LEU A 237 -19.58 3.18 -11.08
N ALA A 238 -19.55 4.48 -11.39
CA ALA A 238 -20.50 5.44 -10.86
C ALA A 238 -21.67 5.50 -11.86
N LEU A 239 -22.88 5.20 -11.37
CA LEU A 239 -24.19 5.40 -12.05
C LEU A 239 -24.80 4.25 -12.86
N ASP A 240 -24.74 3.02 -12.33
CA ASP A 240 -25.93 2.13 -12.37
C ASP A 240 -26.65 2.11 -11.00
N ALA A 241 -26.50 3.23 -10.27
CA ALA A 241 -27.33 3.56 -9.13
C ALA A 241 -28.66 4.11 -9.66
N GLY A 242 -29.62 3.22 -9.93
CA GLY A 242 -31.00 3.64 -10.10
C GLY A 242 -31.41 4.53 -8.92
N SER A 243 -31.80 5.78 -9.22
CA SER A 243 -32.60 6.67 -8.36
C SER A 243 -32.39 6.50 -6.84
N ARG A 244 -31.31 7.05 -6.27
CA ARG A 244 -31.18 7.14 -4.81
C ARG A 244 -30.71 8.53 -4.36
N ASN A 245 -31.66 9.31 -3.86
CA ASN A 245 -31.50 10.63 -3.22
C ASN A 245 -30.76 10.59 -1.87
N ASP A 246 -29.89 9.61 -1.62
CA ASP A 246 -29.12 9.51 -0.37
C ASP A 246 -27.80 8.77 -0.63
N GLU A 247 -26.87 9.42 -1.33
CA GLU A 247 -25.52 8.91 -1.53
C GLU A 247 -24.76 8.99 -0.20
N THR A 248 -24.75 7.89 0.54
CA THR A 248 -23.96 7.78 1.78
C THR A 248 -22.47 7.86 1.45
N VAL A 249 -21.80 8.90 1.95
CA VAL A 249 -20.35 9.07 1.77
C VAL A 249 -19.60 8.04 2.62
N PHE A 250 -18.63 7.35 2.02
CA PHE A 250 -17.73 6.43 2.71
C PHE A 250 -16.33 7.06 2.83
N LEU A 251 -15.89 7.34 4.06
CA LEU A 251 -14.60 7.96 4.33
C LEU A 251 -13.48 6.91 4.33
N LEU A 252 -12.59 6.97 3.33
CA LEU A 252 -11.48 6.03 3.17
C LEU A 252 -10.41 6.16 4.26
N ASP A 253 -10.29 7.35 4.84
CA ASP A 253 -9.39 7.69 5.95
C ASP A 253 -10.13 7.75 7.30
N GLY A 254 -11.36 7.19 7.35
CA GLY A 254 -12.14 7.02 8.57
C GLY A 254 -11.67 5.83 9.41
N GLU A 255 -12.24 5.71 10.61
CA GLU A 255 -12.07 4.53 11.46
C GLU A 255 -12.83 3.32 10.89
N SER A 256 -12.36 2.11 11.23
CA SER A 256 -12.87 0.85 10.71
C SER A 256 -14.22 0.46 11.34
N ASP A 257 -15.34 1.04 10.89
CA ASP A 257 -16.64 0.39 11.08
C ASP A 257 -16.70 -0.84 10.17
N SER A 258 -16.53 -2.03 10.77
CA SER A 258 -16.51 -3.31 10.05
C SER A 258 -17.74 -3.55 9.17
N ALA A 259 -18.92 -3.03 9.55
CA ALA A 259 -20.15 -3.20 8.78
C ALA A 259 -20.18 -2.25 7.58
N ALA A 260 -19.84 -0.97 7.77
CA ALA A 260 -19.73 -0.01 6.68
C ALA A 260 -18.63 -0.40 5.70
N LEU A 261 -17.47 -0.84 6.20
CA LEU A 261 -16.36 -1.32 5.38
C LEU A 261 -16.78 -2.51 4.51
N ARG A 262 -17.42 -3.53 5.09
CA ARG A 262 -17.92 -4.68 4.32
C ARG A 262 -18.94 -4.29 3.25
N ARG A 263 -19.84 -3.35 3.54
CA ARG A 263 -20.81 -2.84 2.56
C ARG A 263 -20.12 -2.09 1.41
N PHE A 264 -19.14 -1.25 1.74
CA PHE A 264 -18.35 -0.54 0.73
C PHE A 264 -17.56 -1.51 -0.12
N THR A 265 -16.77 -2.39 0.48
CA THR A 265 -15.90 -3.29 -0.26
C THR A 265 -16.74 -4.31 -1.03
N LEU A 266 -17.52 -5.17 -0.36
CA LEU A 266 -18.23 -6.28 -1.01
C LEU A 266 -19.40 -5.84 -1.89
N SER A 267 -20.18 -4.86 -1.44
CA SER A 267 -21.42 -4.46 -2.11
C SER A 267 -21.29 -3.16 -2.91
N GLY A 268 -20.13 -2.50 -2.88
CA GLY A 268 -19.93 -1.22 -3.57
C GLY A 268 -20.80 -0.08 -3.04
N GLN A 269 -21.30 -0.19 -1.81
CA GLN A 269 -22.19 0.82 -1.24
C GLN A 269 -21.40 2.02 -0.72
N GLY A 270 -21.80 3.21 -1.18
CA GLY A 270 -21.29 4.49 -0.72
C GLY A 270 -20.25 5.12 -1.66
N VAL A 271 -20.20 6.46 -1.64
CA VAL A 271 -19.28 7.22 -2.49
C VAL A 271 -17.96 7.41 -1.75
N PRO A 272 -16.82 6.90 -2.27
CA PRO A 272 -15.54 7.00 -1.58
C PRO A 272 -15.06 8.45 -1.55
N ALA A 273 -14.65 8.91 -0.37
CA ALA A 273 -14.10 10.24 -0.14
C ALA A 273 -13.01 10.22 0.92
N ILE A 274 -12.19 11.28 0.98
CA ILE A 274 -11.22 11.53 2.06
C ILE A 274 -11.67 12.70 2.92
N SER A 275 -11.41 12.62 4.23
CA SER A 275 -11.77 13.67 5.18
C SER A 275 -10.90 14.91 5.00
N SER A 276 -11.53 16.09 5.03
CA SER A 276 -10.87 17.40 5.05
C SER A 276 -11.50 18.26 6.15
N PHE A 277 -10.77 19.25 6.65
CA PHE A 277 -11.07 19.97 7.90
C PHE A 277 -12.57 20.29 8.16
N ASN A 278 -13.33 20.68 7.12
CA ASN A 278 -14.78 20.95 7.23
C ASN A 278 -15.63 20.31 6.12
N ARG A 279 -15.05 19.45 5.27
CA ARG A 279 -15.72 18.83 4.11
C ARG A 279 -15.09 17.48 3.81
N HIS A 280 -15.71 16.69 2.95
CA HIS A 280 -15.05 15.54 2.33
C HIS A 280 -14.59 15.92 0.92
N VAL A 281 -13.47 15.35 0.49
CA VAL A 281 -13.03 15.43 -0.91
C VAL A 281 -13.43 14.10 -1.55
N PRO A 282 -14.43 14.08 -2.45
CA PRO A 282 -14.82 12.86 -3.12
C PRO A 282 -13.66 12.35 -3.98
N LEU A 283 -13.51 11.04 -4.08
CA LEU A 283 -12.38 10.44 -4.78
C LEU A 283 -12.32 10.87 -6.25
N ASN A 284 -13.46 11.18 -6.88
CA ASN A 284 -13.53 11.69 -8.26
C ASN A 284 -12.90 13.10 -8.45
N ASP A 285 -12.72 13.89 -7.38
CA ASP A 285 -11.95 15.15 -7.41
C ASP A 285 -10.44 14.87 -7.32
N ARG A 286 -9.86 14.45 -8.44
CA ARG A 286 -8.42 14.15 -8.59
C ARG A 286 -7.53 15.29 -8.09
N ALA A 287 -7.88 16.52 -8.46
CA ALA A 287 -7.13 17.71 -8.07
C ALA A 287 -7.24 17.95 -6.56
N GLY A 288 -8.43 17.78 -5.98
CA GLY A 288 -8.65 17.82 -4.54
C GLY A 288 -7.83 16.79 -3.78
N VAL A 289 -7.81 15.54 -4.24
CA VAL A 289 -7.03 14.47 -3.62
C VAL A 289 -5.54 14.82 -3.62
N MET A 290 -4.97 15.26 -4.75
CA MET A 290 -3.56 15.65 -4.81
C MET A 290 -3.24 16.90 -3.97
N ARG A 291 -4.12 17.90 -3.95
CA ARG A 291 -3.98 19.08 -3.07
C ARG A 291 -3.96 18.67 -1.60
N PHE A 292 -4.75 17.67 -1.22
CA PHE A 292 -4.76 17.15 0.15
C PHE A 292 -3.39 16.55 0.54
N PHE A 293 -2.81 15.70 -0.30
CA PHE A 293 -1.48 15.13 -0.04
C PHE A 293 -0.37 16.19 0.01
N GLN A 294 -0.44 17.23 -0.83
CA GLN A 294 0.48 18.37 -0.75
C GLN A 294 0.33 19.10 0.59
N GLN A 295 -0.90 19.31 1.06
CA GLN A 295 -1.15 19.93 2.35
C GLN A 295 -0.62 19.08 3.51
N LEU A 296 -0.83 17.76 3.47
CA LEU A 296 -0.29 16.81 4.45
C LEU A 296 1.24 16.92 4.57
N LEU A 297 1.95 16.87 3.44
CA LEU A 297 3.41 16.99 3.43
C LEU A 297 3.88 18.35 3.95
N ARG A 298 3.18 19.44 3.58
CA ARG A 298 3.50 20.79 4.09
C ARG A 298 3.30 20.89 5.60
N LEU A 299 2.18 20.38 6.11
CA LEU A 299 1.84 20.37 7.54
C LEU A 299 2.89 19.62 8.36
N ASN A 300 3.41 18.52 7.83
CA ASN A 300 4.44 17.74 8.51
C ASN A 300 5.81 18.45 8.55
N HIS A 301 6.08 19.43 7.68
CA HIS A 301 7.38 20.09 7.54
C HIS A 301 7.37 21.60 7.91
N HIS A 302 6.37 22.07 8.66
CA HIS A 302 6.26 23.49 9.05
C HIS A 302 7.37 23.95 10.00
N GLY A 303 8.58 24.20 9.47
CA GLY A 303 9.71 24.75 10.22
C GLY A 303 11.10 24.43 9.65
N GLY A 304 11.24 23.37 8.84
CA GLY A 304 12.52 22.91 8.29
C GLY A 304 12.67 23.11 6.79
N ALA A 305 13.91 23.11 6.29
CA ALA A 305 14.19 23.06 4.85
C ALA A 305 13.61 21.75 4.27
N SER A 306 12.63 21.86 3.38
CA SER A 306 12.01 20.69 2.75
C SER A 306 13.07 19.85 2.04
N GLY A 307 13.24 18.60 2.50
CA GLY A 307 14.15 17.63 1.90
C GLY A 307 13.91 17.46 0.40
N GLN A 308 14.94 17.03 -0.34
CA GLN A 308 14.83 16.81 -1.79
C GLN A 308 13.67 15.86 -2.16
N GLN A 309 13.44 14.82 -1.35
CA GLN A 309 12.33 13.87 -1.53
C GLN A 309 10.96 14.56 -1.39
N THR A 310 10.74 15.34 -0.33
CA THR A 310 9.48 16.07 -0.09
C THR A 310 9.18 17.07 -1.22
N ARG A 311 10.21 17.74 -1.76
CA ARG A 311 10.06 18.61 -2.95
C ARG A 311 9.68 17.81 -4.20
N ALA A 312 10.34 16.68 -4.45
CA ALA A 312 10.02 15.81 -5.57
C ALA A 312 8.57 15.29 -5.50
N LEU A 313 8.11 14.88 -4.32
CA LEU A 313 6.73 14.42 -4.10
C LEU A 313 5.71 15.55 -4.33
N ASN A 314 5.97 16.75 -3.80
CA ASN A 314 5.08 17.90 -4.05
C ASN A 314 4.96 18.23 -5.54
N ASN A 315 6.06 18.14 -6.29
CA ASN A 315 6.05 18.33 -7.74
C ASN A 315 5.26 17.22 -8.44
N ALA A 316 5.47 15.95 -8.07
CA ALA A 316 4.72 14.82 -8.61
C ALA A 316 3.21 14.97 -8.38
N PHE A 317 2.78 15.33 -7.16
CA PHE A 317 1.38 15.58 -6.85
C PHE A 317 0.80 16.76 -7.64
N SER A 318 1.60 17.81 -7.87
CA SER A 318 1.17 18.94 -8.71
C SER A 318 0.94 18.52 -10.16
N VAL A 319 1.82 17.70 -10.71
CA VAL A 319 1.68 17.18 -12.08
C VAL A 319 0.44 16.31 -12.17
N LEU A 320 0.29 15.33 -11.27
CA LEU A 320 -0.86 14.43 -11.22
C LEU A 320 -2.19 15.20 -11.06
N GLY A 321 -2.23 16.23 -10.21
CA GLY A 321 -3.42 17.06 -10.01
C GLY A 321 -3.84 17.85 -11.25
N ASN A 322 -2.89 18.20 -12.11
CA ASN A 322 -3.10 18.98 -13.34
C ASN A 322 -3.33 18.11 -14.59
N THR A 323 -3.25 16.79 -14.47
CA THR A 323 -3.53 15.88 -15.61
C THR A 323 -5.01 15.91 -15.98
N ASN A 324 -5.35 16.74 -16.95
CA ASN A 324 -6.66 16.71 -17.61
C ASN A 324 -6.88 15.32 -18.24
N SER A 325 -8.13 14.86 -18.29
CA SER A 325 -8.59 13.52 -18.72
C SER A 325 -8.25 13.12 -20.18
N THR A 326 -7.33 13.82 -20.83
CA THR A 326 -6.95 13.67 -22.24
C THR A 326 -6.35 12.31 -22.57
N THR A 327 -5.69 11.63 -21.63
CA THR A 327 -5.07 10.32 -21.86
C THR A 327 -6.09 9.21 -22.16
N ILE A 328 -7.33 9.34 -21.66
CA ILE A 328 -8.40 8.34 -21.88
C ILE A 328 -9.42 8.85 -22.91
N GLY A 329 -9.72 10.16 -22.92
CA GLY A 329 -10.60 10.78 -23.92
C GLY A 329 -10.08 10.69 -25.35
N GLY A 330 -8.75 10.74 -25.55
CA GLY A 330 -8.13 10.51 -26.86
C GLY A 330 -8.33 9.09 -27.41
N GLN A 331 -8.48 8.11 -26.52
CA GLN A 331 -8.71 6.70 -26.90
C GLN A 331 -10.17 6.43 -27.31
N ARG A 332 -11.17 7.09 -26.68
CA ARG A 332 -12.57 7.04 -27.13
C ARG A 332 -12.75 7.64 -28.55
N LYS A 333 -12.08 8.76 -28.86
CA LYS A 333 -12.15 9.38 -30.20
C LYS A 333 -11.50 8.51 -31.30
N ARG A 334 -10.42 7.80 -31.00
CA ARG A 334 -9.80 6.88 -31.98
C ARG A 334 -10.67 5.64 -32.24
N LYS A 335 -11.32 5.08 -31.21
CA LYS A 335 -12.21 3.92 -31.36
C LYS A 335 -13.49 4.24 -32.15
N HIS A 336 -14.09 5.42 -31.98
CA HIS A 336 -15.22 5.84 -32.83
C HIS A 336 -14.81 6.13 -34.28
N ALA A 337 -13.64 6.74 -34.50
CA ALA A 337 -13.14 7.01 -35.85
C ALA A 337 -12.75 5.73 -36.63
N GLU A 338 -12.48 4.63 -35.95
CA GLU A 338 -12.13 3.33 -36.56
C GLU A 338 -13.37 2.46 -36.84
N VAL A 339 -14.47 2.64 -36.09
CA VAL A 339 -15.76 1.96 -36.31
C VAL A 339 -16.54 2.61 -37.46
N ASP A 340 -16.42 3.91 -37.67
CA ASP A 340 -17.02 4.62 -38.81
C ASP A 340 -16.28 4.41 -40.15
N LYS A 341 -15.23 3.59 -40.15
CA LYS A 341 -14.44 3.21 -41.35
C LYS A 341 -14.43 1.69 -41.57
N ALA A 342 -15.60 1.06 -41.58
CA ALA A 342 -15.75 -0.26 -42.21
C ALA A 342 -16.18 -0.08 -43.68
N PRO A 343 -15.56 -0.79 -44.65
CA PRO A 343 -15.87 -0.61 -46.06
C PRO A 343 -17.17 -1.33 -46.46
N ASP A 344 -17.97 -0.64 -47.28
CA ASP A 344 -19.10 -1.19 -48.01
C ASP A 344 -18.75 -2.52 -48.69
N THR A 345 -19.45 -3.58 -48.30
CA THR A 345 -19.59 -4.82 -49.07
C THR A 345 -20.25 -4.54 -50.43
N PRO A 346 -19.69 -5.01 -51.56
CA PRO A 346 -20.37 -4.89 -52.86
C PRO A 346 -21.43 -5.99 -53.03
N PRO A 347 -22.47 -5.76 -53.86
CA PRO A 347 -23.57 -6.70 -53.97
C PRO A 347 -23.28 -7.84 -54.98
N ARG A 348 -23.63 -9.04 -54.52
CA ARG A 348 -23.90 -10.33 -55.18
C ARG A 348 -22.81 -10.99 -56.01
#